data_AF-A0A5E3X7N3-F1
#
_entry.id   AF-A0A5E3X7N3-F1
#
_cell.length_a   1.000
_cell.length_b   1.000
_cell.length_c   1.000
_cell.angle_alpha   90.00
_cell.angle_beta   90.00
_cell.angle_gamma   90.00
#
_symmetry.space_group_name_H-M   'P 1'
#
loop_
_entity.id
_entity.type
_entity.pdbx_description
1 polymer ?
#
loop_
_entity_poly.entity_id
_entity_poly.type
_entity_poly.pdbx_seq_one_letter_code
_entity_poly.pdbx_strand_id
1 'polypeptide(L)'
;MIGSRVLRIWDHEHLDSVLADYVRCEPHGRSVFEQNQFRIIWSHRAGPWDWDNKQPTAKEDPQYHLVQQAVKKYFREKGRVRVGTFELPPDILPKAWTGEQVAGWLYGAEIKELVRKVTGLVPGRRDGFLAQFMKARKSVYKRLPQEDRDILEGIAQRWEILGPPPYVKKK
;
A
#
# COMPACT_ATOMS: atom_id res chain seq x y z
N MET A 1 13.64 -6.31 -8.93
CA MET A 1 12.81 -5.53 -7.98
C MET A 1 11.35 -5.71 -8.37
N ILE A 2 10.61 -6.57 -7.66
CA ILE A 2 9.15 -6.69 -7.84
C ILE A 2 8.53 -5.52 -7.07
N GLY A 3 8.16 -4.48 -7.81
CA GLY A 3 7.65 -3.23 -7.29
C GLY A 3 6.22 -3.33 -6.79
N SER A 4 5.83 -2.36 -5.98
CA SER A 4 4.48 -2.09 -5.45
C SER A 4 3.36 -2.07 -6.50
N ARG A 5 3.68 -2.02 -7.80
CA ARG A 5 2.73 -2.01 -8.93
C ARG A 5 1.94 -3.29 -9.17
N VAL A 6 2.28 -4.40 -8.51
CA VAL A 6 1.58 -5.68 -8.76
C VAL A 6 0.24 -5.75 -8.02
N LEU A 7 0.16 -5.17 -6.82
CA LEU A 7 -1.08 -5.08 -6.03
C LEU A 7 -1.87 -3.84 -6.43
N ARG A 8 -3.18 -3.99 -6.57
CA ARG A 8 -4.14 -2.92 -6.87
C ARG A 8 -4.61 -2.28 -5.56
N ILE A 9 -5.27 -1.14 -5.65
CA ILE A 9 -5.77 -0.39 -4.48
C ILE A 9 -6.69 -1.25 -3.62
N TRP A 10 -7.64 -1.96 -4.25
CA TRP A 10 -8.53 -2.89 -3.55
C TRP A 10 -7.76 -4.00 -2.81
N ASP A 11 -6.70 -4.55 -3.41
CA ASP A 11 -5.92 -5.59 -2.74
C ASP A 11 -5.19 -5.03 -1.52
N HIS A 12 -4.70 -3.79 -1.60
CA HIS A 12 -4.07 -3.14 -0.45
C HIS A 12 -5.06 -2.91 0.68
N GLU A 13 -6.27 -2.42 0.37
CA GLU A 13 -7.34 -2.25 1.35
C GLU A 13 -7.74 -3.57 2.01
N HIS A 14 -7.96 -4.61 1.20
CA HIS A 14 -8.28 -5.95 1.70
C HIS A 14 -7.16 -6.49 2.60
N LEU A 15 -5.90 -6.44 2.15
CA LEU A 15 -4.76 -6.93 2.91
C LEU A 15 -4.52 -6.14 4.21
N ASP A 16 -4.73 -4.81 4.21
CA ASP A 16 -4.67 -3.98 5.42
C ASP A 16 -5.77 -4.39 6.41
N SER A 17 -6.99 -4.68 5.93
CA SER A 17 -8.12 -5.07 6.79
C SER A 17 -7.87 -6.37 7.55
N VAL A 18 -7.20 -7.34 6.93
CA VAL A 18 -6.90 -8.66 7.50
C VAL A 18 -5.51 -8.74 8.15
N LEU A 19 -4.75 -7.64 8.15
CA LEU A 19 -3.39 -7.60 8.68
C LEU A 19 -3.35 -7.88 10.18
N ALA A 20 -4.34 -7.40 10.93
CA ALA A 20 -4.43 -7.64 12.37
C ALA A 20 -4.59 -9.14 12.68
N ASP A 21 -5.38 -9.83 11.87
CA ASP A 21 -5.60 -11.27 11.98
C ASP A 21 -4.34 -12.05 11.58
N TYR A 22 -3.64 -11.62 10.53
CA TYR A 22 -2.34 -12.21 10.14
C TYR A 22 -1.29 -12.11 11.26
N VAL A 23 -1.24 -10.99 11.98
CA VAL A 23 -0.31 -10.82 13.11
C VAL A 23 -0.65 -11.77 14.26
N ARG A 24 -1.96 -11.98 14.51
CA ARG A 24 -2.47 -12.92 15.52
C ARG A 24 -2.31 -14.38 15.12
N CYS A 25 -2.18 -14.70 13.82
CA CYS A 25 -1.94 -16.06 13.36
C CYS A 25 -0.59 -16.60 13.87
N GLU A 26 -0.64 -17.85 14.34
CA GLU A 26 0.55 -18.61 14.70
C GLU A 26 1.51 -18.74 13.51
N PRO A 27 2.84 -18.75 13.73
CA PRO A 27 3.83 -18.83 12.67
C PRO A 27 3.60 -19.97 11.66
N HIS A 28 3.12 -21.12 12.13
CA HIS A 28 2.85 -22.30 11.29
C HIS A 28 1.59 -22.14 10.41
N GLY A 29 0.62 -21.31 10.83
CA GLY A 29 -0.62 -21.04 10.08
C GLY A 29 -0.52 -19.88 9.09
N ARG A 30 0.56 -19.09 9.14
CA ARG A 30 0.73 -17.89 8.30
C ARG A 30 0.82 -18.20 6.80
N SER A 31 1.43 -19.31 6.41
CA SER A 31 1.53 -19.71 5.00
C SER A 31 0.16 -20.02 4.40
N VAL A 32 -0.69 -20.71 5.16
CA VAL A 32 -2.08 -21.03 4.77
C VAL A 32 -2.92 -19.77 4.74
N PHE A 33 -2.74 -18.87 5.72
CA PHE A 33 -3.41 -17.58 5.74
C PHE A 33 -3.05 -16.73 4.51
N GLU A 34 -1.76 -16.56 4.22
CA GLU A 34 -1.27 -15.85 3.03
C GLU A 34 -1.87 -16.43 1.74
N GLN A 35 -1.95 -17.77 1.66
CA GLN A 35 -2.54 -18.45 0.51
C GLN A 35 -4.04 -18.19 0.38
N ASN A 36 -4.78 -18.16 1.49
CA ASN A 36 -6.21 -17.85 1.49
C ASN A 36 -6.48 -16.41 1.07
N GLN A 37 -5.69 -15.43 1.55
CA GLN A 37 -5.84 -14.04 1.12
C GLN A 37 -5.49 -13.86 -0.35
N PHE A 38 -4.46 -14.57 -0.84
CA PHE A 38 -4.17 -14.61 -2.27
C PHE A 38 -5.35 -15.16 -3.08
N ARG A 39 -6.03 -16.20 -2.62
CA ARG A 39 -7.21 -16.76 -3.30
C ARG A 39 -8.31 -15.71 -3.45
N ILE A 40 -8.62 -14.97 -2.39
CA ILE A 40 -9.63 -13.92 -2.40
C ILE A 40 -9.27 -12.83 -3.41
N ILE A 41 -8.01 -12.36 -3.39
CA ILE A 41 -7.52 -11.34 -4.33
C ILE A 41 -7.56 -11.83 -5.78
N TRP A 42 -7.15 -13.07 -6.01
CA TRP A 42 -7.11 -13.63 -7.35
C TRP A 42 -8.52 -13.83 -7.91
N SER A 43 -9.44 -14.36 -7.11
CA SER A 43 -10.85 -14.52 -7.50
C SER A 43 -11.54 -13.17 -7.77
N HIS A 44 -11.18 -12.11 -7.04
CA HIS A 44 -11.67 -10.76 -7.33
C HIS A 44 -11.13 -10.21 -8.67
N ARG A 45 -9.89 -10.57 -9.05
CA ARG A 45 -9.22 -10.05 -10.25
C ARG A 45 -9.54 -10.83 -11.53
N ALA A 46 -9.54 -12.15 -11.44
CA ALA A 46 -9.67 -13.07 -12.58
C ALA A 46 -11.10 -13.62 -12.75
N GLY A 47 -12.00 -13.33 -11.79
CA GLY A 47 -13.35 -13.89 -11.76
C GLY A 47 -13.39 -15.30 -11.15
N PRO A 48 -14.44 -16.10 -11.47
CA PRO A 48 -14.56 -17.47 -10.99
C PRO A 48 -13.32 -18.28 -11.36
N TRP A 49 -12.58 -18.73 -10.36
CA TRP A 49 -11.34 -19.48 -10.53
C TRP A 49 -11.49 -20.88 -9.97
N ASP A 50 -11.11 -21.87 -10.76
CA ASP A 50 -11.10 -23.27 -10.33
C ASP A 50 -9.82 -23.56 -9.55
N TRP A 51 -9.97 -23.71 -8.24
CA TRP A 51 -8.86 -23.98 -7.31
C TRP A 51 -8.48 -25.46 -7.23
N ASP A 52 -9.31 -26.35 -7.80
CA ASP A 52 -9.09 -27.80 -7.81
C ASP A 52 -8.32 -28.23 -9.06
N ASN A 53 -8.30 -27.40 -10.10
CA ASN A 53 -7.43 -27.57 -11.26
C ASN A 53 -5.95 -27.28 -10.95
N LYS A 54 -5.07 -27.86 -11.77
CA LYS A 54 -3.63 -27.66 -11.68
C LYS A 54 -3.29 -26.17 -11.81
N GLN A 55 -2.59 -25.62 -10.82
CA GLN A 55 -2.17 -24.22 -10.83
C GLN A 55 -1.30 -23.94 -12.07
N PRO A 56 -1.51 -22.80 -12.76
CA PRO A 56 -0.77 -22.47 -13.97
C PRO A 56 0.71 -22.31 -13.64
N THR A 57 1.57 -22.71 -14.55
CA THR A 57 3.01 -22.46 -14.44
C THR A 57 3.32 -20.97 -14.65
N ALA A 58 4.47 -20.51 -14.16
CA ALA A 58 4.88 -19.10 -14.34
C ALA A 58 5.07 -18.68 -15.80
N LYS A 59 5.17 -19.65 -16.73
CA LYS A 59 5.20 -19.41 -18.17
C LYS A 59 3.81 -19.22 -18.77
N GLU A 60 2.79 -19.86 -18.19
CA GLU A 60 1.40 -19.79 -18.64
C GLU A 60 0.70 -18.55 -18.10
N ASP A 61 0.86 -18.25 -16.81
CA ASP A 61 0.33 -17.03 -16.20
C ASP A 61 1.36 -16.36 -15.28
N PRO A 62 2.18 -15.43 -15.81
CA PRO A 62 3.13 -14.71 -14.98
C PRO A 62 2.44 -13.78 -13.96
N GLN A 63 1.21 -13.32 -14.21
CA GLN A 63 0.51 -12.42 -13.29
C GLN A 63 0.06 -13.15 -12.03
N TYR A 64 -0.42 -14.39 -12.15
CA TYR A 64 -0.77 -15.26 -11.01
C TYR A 64 0.38 -15.34 -10.01
N HIS A 65 1.57 -15.69 -10.51
CA HIS A 65 2.77 -15.86 -9.68
C HIS A 65 3.27 -14.53 -9.11
N LEU A 66 3.19 -13.44 -9.87
CA LEU A 66 3.58 -12.12 -9.38
C LEU A 66 2.67 -11.65 -8.24
N VAL A 67 1.35 -11.83 -8.35
CA VAL A 67 0.38 -11.45 -7.31
C VAL A 67 0.58 -12.31 -6.07
N GLN A 68 0.76 -13.62 -6.24
CA GLN A 68 1.05 -14.52 -5.13
C GLN A 68 2.32 -14.11 -4.36
N GLN A 69 3.39 -13.78 -5.08
CA GLN A 69 4.63 -13.29 -4.47
C GLN A 69 4.43 -11.93 -3.79
N ALA A 70 3.63 -11.04 -4.39
CA ALA A 70 3.35 -9.72 -3.84
C ALA A 70 2.55 -9.78 -2.53
N VAL A 71 1.56 -10.68 -2.42
CA VAL A 71 0.78 -10.91 -1.18
C VAL A 71 1.70 -11.42 -0.07
N LYS A 72 2.54 -12.43 -0.35
CA LYS A 72 3.51 -12.95 0.63
C LYS A 72 4.49 -11.86 1.07
N LYS A 73 5.00 -11.07 0.12
CA LYS A 73 5.91 -9.97 0.42
C LYS A 73 5.22 -8.90 1.29
N TYR A 74 3.97 -8.56 0.98
CA TYR A 74 3.19 -7.59 1.73
C TYR A 74 3.09 -8.00 3.21
N PHE A 75 2.66 -9.23 3.51
CA PHE A 75 2.55 -9.72 4.88
C PHE A 75 3.90 -9.86 5.59
N ARG A 76 4.96 -10.24 4.87
CA ARG A 76 6.33 -10.27 5.43
C ARG A 76 6.85 -8.88 5.78
N GLU A 77 6.53 -7.86 4.99
CA GLU A 77 6.96 -6.48 5.24
C GLU A 77 6.10 -5.81 6.32
N LYS A 78 4.77 -6.00 6.27
CA LYS A 78 3.78 -5.33 7.13
C LYS A 78 3.53 -6.07 8.44
N GLY A 79 3.51 -7.39 8.44
CA GLY A 79 3.30 -8.22 9.64
C GLY A 79 4.50 -8.29 10.59
N ARG A 80 5.65 -7.73 10.20
CA ARG A 80 6.81 -7.51 11.11
C ARG A 80 6.62 -6.31 12.04
N VAL A 81 5.65 -5.43 11.76
CA VAL A 81 5.38 -4.27 12.60
C VAL A 81 4.55 -4.73 13.79
N ARG A 82 5.19 -4.80 14.97
CA ARG A 82 4.52 -5.10 16.24
C ARG A 82 3.35 -4.13 16.43
N VAL A 83 2.18 -4.67 16.76
CA VAL A 83 1.04 -3.91 17.28
C VAL A 83 1.51 -3.22 18.56
N GLY A 84 1.78 -1.93 18.45
CA GLY A 84 1.80 -1.00 19.55
C GLY A 84 0.85 0.11 19.15
N THR A 85 -0.40 0.01 19.59
CA THR A 85 -1.32 1.14 19.59
C THR A 85 -0.70 2.17 20.54
N PHE A 86 -0.08 3.19 19.99
CA PHE A 86 0.36 4.34 20.76
C PHE A 86 -0.75 5.37 20.59
N GLU A 87 -1.64 5.47 21.59
CA GLU A 87 -2.43 6.67 21.78
C GLU A 87 -1.44 7.79 22.12
N LEU A 88 -1.41 8.85 21.31
CA LEU A 88 -0.64 10.04 21.61
C LEU A 88 -1.54 11.04 22.36
N PRO A 89 -0.99 11.81 23.33
CA PRO A 89 -1.74 12.85 24.04
C PRO A 89 -2.37 13.86 23.07
N PRO A 90 -3.57 14.39 23.39
CA PRO A 90 -4.40 15.19 22.47
C PRO A 90 -3.80 16.54 22.04
N ASP A 91 -2.72 17.00 22.66
CA ASP A 91 -2.30 18.41 22.58
C ASP A 91 -1.26 18.72 21.48
N ILE A 92 -0.94 17.78 20.61
CA ILE A 92 -0.09 18.04 19.43
C ILE A 92 -0.66 17.32 18.21
N LEU A 93 -1.81 17.77 17.71
CA LEU A 93 -2.29 17.39 16.39
C LEU A 93 -1.73 18.37 15.33
N PRO A 94 -0.68 18.00 14.56
CA PRO A 94 -0.36 18.72 13.34
C PRO A 94 -1.37 18.32 12.25
N LYS A 95 -2.05 19.33 11.68
CA LYS A 95 -2.72 19.38 10.36
C LYS A 95 -3.39 18.06 9.89
N ALA A 96 -4.73 18.05 9.92
CA ALA A 96 -5.60 16.97 9.43
C ALA A 96 -5.02 16.24 8.19
N TRP A 97 -4.97 14.90 8.28
CA TRP A 97 -4.52 14.07 7.17
C TRP A 97 -5.52 14.16 6.02
N THR A 98 -5.02 14.36 4.80
CA THR A 98 -5.85 14.36 3.59
C THR A 98 -5.50 13.21 2.66
N GLY A 99 -6.45 12.77 1.83
CA GLY A 99 -6.21 11.74 0.82
C GLY A 99 -5.04 12.08 -0.12
N GLU A 100 -4.78 13.37 -0.38
CA GLU A 100 -3.60 13.81 -1.13
C GLU A 100 -2.28 13.47 -0.40
N GLN A 101 -2.23 13.65 0.93
CA GLN A 101 -1.04 13.31 1.72
C GLN A 101 -0.83 11.80 1.78
N VAL A 102 -1.90 11.01 1.91
CA VAL A 102 -1.87 9.55 1.84
C VAL A 102 -1.37 9.09 0.47
N ALA A 103 -1.87 9.68 -0.61
CA ALA A 103 -1.39 9.41 -1.97
C ALA A 103 0.10 9.75 -2.15
N GLY A 104 0.55 10.88 -1.59
CA GLY A 104 1.97 11.25 -1.58
C GLY A 104 2.85 10.26 -0.83
N TRP A 105 2.29 9.58 0.16
CA TRP A 105 3.00 8.54 0.89
C TRP A 105 3.03 7.23 0.09
N LEU A 106 1.87 6.77 -0.39
CA LEU A 106 1.74 5.51 -1.15
C LEU A 106 2.50 5.56 -2.48
N TYR A 107 2.34 6.64 -3.24
CA TYR A 107 2.99 6.84 -4.54
C TYR A 107 4.27 7.67 -4.43
N GLY A 108 4.85 7.79 -3.23
CA GLY A 108 5.97 8.69 -2.98
C GLY A 108 7.22 8.36 -3.81
N ALA A 109 7.43 7.09 -4.16
CA ALA A 109 8.53 6.68 -5.04
C ALA A 109 8.28 7.10 -6.49
N GLU A 110 7.06 6.92 -6.98
CA GLU A 110 6.63 7.28 -8.32
C GLU A 110 6.61 8.80 -8.51
N ILE A 111 6.16 9.55 -7.50
CA ILE A 111 6.18 11.02 -7.52
C ILE A 111 7.63 11.51 -7.52
N LYS A 112 8.53 10.89 -6.75
CA LYS A 112 9.98 11.21 -6.78
C LYS A 112 10.57 10.96 -8.16
N GLU A 113 10.26 9.82 -8.78
CA GLU A 113 10.69 9.49 -10.14
C GLU A 113 10.13 10.48 -11.17
N LEU A 114 8.86 10.87 -11.04
CA LEU A 114 8.22 11.83 -11.91
C LEU A 114 8.90 13.21 -11.82
N VAL A 115 9.15 13.70 -10.60
CA VAL A 115 9.87 14.96 -10.38
C VAL A 115 11.27 14.87 -10.98
N ARG A 116 12.01 13.78 -10.72
CA ARG A 116 13.34 13.59 -11.30
C ARG A 116 13.33 13.60 -12.83
N LYS A 117 12.35 12.96 -13.47
CA LYS A 117 12.24 12.92 -14.93
C LYS A 117 11.87 14.27 -15.55
N VAL A 118 10.99 15.03 -14.90
CA VAL A 118 10.48 16.30 -15.45
C VAL A 118 11.42 17.46 -15.16
N THR A 119 12.04 17.50 -13.98
CA THR A 119 12.83 18.66 -13.53
C THR A 119 14.30 18.33 -13.25
N GLY A 120 14.71 17.07 -13.30
CA GLY A 120 16.06 16.64 -12.92
C GLY A 120 16.34 16.68 -11.42
N LEU A 121 15.39 17.11 -10.59
CA LEU A 121 15.61 17.33 -9.17
C LEU A 121 15.61 16.02 -8.37
N VAL A 122 16.52 15.93 -7.41
CA VAL A 122 16.72 14.75 -6.55
C VAL A 122 16.42 15.10 -5.08
N PRO A 123 15.79 14.21 -4.30
CA PRO A 123 15.58 14.43 -2.87
C PRO A 123 16.89 14.72 -2.12
N GLY A 124 16.85 15.64 -1.16
CA GLY A 124 17.97 15.93 -0.26
C GLY A 124 18.87 17.11 -0.68
N ARG A 125 18.71 17.65 -1.89
CA ARG A 125 19.33 18.91 -2.28
C ARG A 125 18.41 20.11 -2.00
N ARG A 126 18.98 21.28 -1.69
CA ARG A 126 18.23 22.53 -1.38
C ARG A 126 17.63 23.20 -2.63
N ASP A 127 17.27 22.42 -3.64
CA ASP A 127 17.06 22.87 -5.02
C ASP A 127 15.57 22.99 -5.35
N GLY A 128 14.70 23.20 -4.36
CA GLY A 128 13.25 23.31 -4.58
C GLY A 128 12.53 21.98 -4.88
N PHE A 129 13.18 20.83 -4.65
CA PHE A 129 12.60 19.50 -4.84
C PHE A 129 11.24 19.35 -4.14
N LEU A 130 11.12 19.84 -2.91
CA LEU A 130 9.90 19.70 -2.10
C LEU A 130 8.70 20.41 -2.77
N ALA A 131 8.90 21.60 -3.35
CA ALA A 131 7.85 22.33 -4.03
C ALA A 131 7.36 21.58 -5.28
N GLN A 132 8.29 20.98 -6.04
CA GLN A 132 7.94 20.17 -7.22
C GLN A 132 7.28 18.85 -6.81
N PHE A 133 7.72 18.24 -5.72
CA PHE A 133 7.09 17.05 -5.15
C PHE A 133 5.63 17.31 -4.75
N MET A 134 5.35 18.44 -4.08
CA MET A 134 3.98 18.81 -3.70
C MET A 134 3.09 19.05 -4.93
N LYS A 135 3.60 19.71 -5.98
CA LYS A 135 2.88 19.90 -7.25
C LYS A 135 2.61 18.57 -7.95
N ALA A 136 3.61 17.71 -8.04
CA ALA A 136 3.51 16.39 -8.66
C ALA A 136 2.53 15.49 -7.90
N ARG A 137 2.56 15.50 -6.57
CA ARG A 137 1.62 14.78 -5.71
C ARG A 137 0.18 15.20 -5.98
N LYS A 138 -0.10 16.51 -5.98
CA LYS A 138 -1.43 17.05 -6.30
C LYS A 138 -1.89 16.64 -7.69
N SER A 139 -0.99 16.65 -8.67
CA SER A 139 -1.28 16.21 -10.05
C SER A 139 -1.62 14.72 -10.12
N VAL A 140 -0.84 13.87 -9.45
CA VAL A 140 -1.11 12.42 -9.37
C VAL A 140 -2.45 12.17 -8.69
N TYR A 141 -2.70 12.78 -7.53
CA TYR A 141 -3.96 12.61 -6.81
C TYR A 141 -5.17 13.01 -7.66
N LYS A 142 -5.12 14.16 -8.36
CA LYS A 142 -6.21 14.61 -9.22
C LYS A 142 -6.47 13.74 -10.46
N ARG A 143 -5.48 12.96 -10.88
CA ARG A 143 -5.61 12.03 -12.02
C ARG A 143 -6.19 10.68 -11.62
N LEU A 144 -6.31 10.41 -10.32
CA LEU A 144 -6.95 9.19 -9.84
C LEU A 144 -8.47 9.26 -10.08
N PRO A 145 -9.09 8.12 -10.44
CA PRO A 145 -10.53 7.94 -10.39
C PRO A 145 -11.13 8.44 -9.07
N GLN A 146 -12.41 8.84 -9.10
CA GLN A 146 -13.10 9.32 -7.89
C GLN A 146 -13.11 8.25 -6.80
N GLU A 147 -13.39 7.00 -7.16
CA GLU A 147 -13.39 5.84 -6.25
C GLU A 147 -12.06 5.70 -5.48
N ASP A 148 -10.93 5.79 -6.18
CA ASP A 148 -9.61 5.72 -5.57
C ASP A 148 -9.34 6.91 -4.64
N ARG A 149 -9.85 8.10 -4.98
CA ARG A 149 -9.74 9.30 -4.14
C ARG A 149 -10.57 9.16 -2.87
N ASP A 150 -11.76 8.55 -2.95
CA ASP A 150 -12.64 8.30 -1.81
C ASP A 150 -12.01 7.28 -0.85
N ILE A 151 -11.38 6.23 -1.38
CA ILE A 151 -10.62 5.26 -0.57
C ILE A 151 -9.45 5.94 0.14
N LEU A 152 -8.69 6.79 -0.57
CA LEU A 152 -7.57 7.54 0.02
C LEU A 152 -8.03 8.49 1.12
N GLU A 153 -9.20 9.11 0.96
CA GLU A 153 -9.81 9.95 1.98
C GLU A 153 -10.25 9.13 3.20
N GLY A 154 -10.84 7.95 2.98
CA GLY A 154 -11.15 7.01 4.07
C GLY A 154 -9.91 6.56 4.84
N ILE A 155 -8.79 6.33 4.14
CA ILE A 155 -7.49 6.03 4.80
C ILE A 155 -7.01 7.25 5.60
N ALA A 156 -7.15 8.46 5.06
CA ALA A 156 -6.74 9.69 5.72
C ALA A 156 -7.51 9.92 7.02
N GLN A 157 -8.83 9.73 7.00
CA GLN A 157 -9.69 9.79 8.19
C GLN A 157 -9.29 8.74 9.23
N ARG A 158 -8.98 7.51 8.81
CA ARG A 158 -8.47 6.47 9.73
C ARG A 158 -7.13 6.87 10.35
N TRP A 159 -6.24 7.49 9.58
CA TRP A 159 -4.94 7.97 10.08
C TRP A 159 -5.07 9.20 10.98
N GLU A 160 -6.11 10.00 10.82
CA GLU A 160 -6.42 11.12 11.71
C GLU A 160 -6.88 10.60 13.09
N ILE A 161 -7.73 9.56 13.12
CA ILE A 161 -8.26 8.99 14.36
C ILE A 161 -7.22 8.10 15.06
N LEU A 162 -6.56 7.20 14.32
CA LEU A 162 -5.68 6.16 14.89
C LEU A 162 -4.20 6.55 14.86
N GLY A 163 -3.87 7.70 14.26
CA GLY A 163 -2.52 8.05 13.87
C GLY A 163 -2.08 7.31 12.59
N PRO A 164 -1.14 7.87 11.81
CA PRO A 164 -0.58 7.17 10.68
C PRO A 164 0.24 5.96 11.19
N PRO A 165 0.27 4.84 10.45
CA PRO A 165 0.99 3.65 10.86
C PRO A 165 2.47 3.92 11.22
N PRO A 166 3.10 3.13 12.12
CA PRO A 166 4.43 3.42 12.66
C PRO A 166 5.53 3.56 11.59
N TYR A 167 5.36 2.89 10.45
CA TYR A 167 6.27 2.95 9.31
C TYR A 167 6.16 4.24 8.49
N VAL A 168 5.10 5.03 8.70
CA VAL A 168 4.94 6.36 8.08
C VAL A 168 5.83 7.38 8.77
N LYS A 169 6.03 7.25 10.10
CA LYS A 169 6.84 8.17 10.91
C LYS A 169 8.35 7.91 10.83
N LYS A 170 8.79 6.76 10.33
CA LYS A 170 10.23 6.43 10.16
C LYS A 170 10.72 6.74 8.75
N LYS A 171 11.12 7.99 8.49
CA LYS A 171 12.15 8.34 7.49
C LYS A 171 12.92 9.56 7.94
#